data_AF-A0A8T1PWV7-F1
#
_entry.id   AF-A0A8T1PWV7-F1
#
_cell.length_a   1.000
_cell.length_b   1.000
_cell.length_c   1.000
_cell.angle_alpha   90.00
_cell.angle_beta   90.00
_cell.angle_gamma   90.00
#
_symmetry.space_group_name_H-M   'P 1'
#
loop_
_entity.id
_entity.type
_entity.pdbx_description
1 polymer ?
#
loop_
_entity_poly.entity_id
_entity_poly.type
_entity_poly.pdbx_seq_one_letter_code
_entity_poly.pdbx_strand_id
1 'polypeptide(L)'
;MVITEQCDVYNFGVVVLEILMGRHPRDQLLNLSSSLWSQDLMLHEILDQRLPLPNHQVAKDIYLVATLAIACLSTEPNSRPTMKRVSKDFLSCKKPKAKLLHSVSLRHLRNQVHDWKE
;
A
#
# COMPACT_ATOMS: atom_id res chain seq x y z
N MET A 1 2.78 11.35 -22.80
CA MET A 1 2.52 10.28 -21.80
C MET A 1 2.43 8.97 -22.56
N VAL A 2 3.34 8.03 -22.30
CA VAL A 2 3.27 6.70 -22.93
C VAL A 2 2.36 5.84 -22.06
N ILE A 3 1.27 5.33 -22.63
CA ILE A 3 0.38 4.40 -21.95
C ILE A 3 1.08 3.05 -21.94
N THR A 4 1.30 2.49 -20.76
CA THR A 4 1.96 1.20 -20.56
C THR A 4 1.20 0.39 -19.53
N GLU A 5 1.41 -0.92 -19.47
CA GLU A 5 0.86 -1.79 -18.42
C GLU A 5 1.22 -1.27 -17.01
N GLN A 6 2.35 -0.56 -16.87
CA GLN A 6 2.76 0.03 -15.59
C GLN A 6 1.86 1.18 -15.14
N CYS A 7 1.14 1.85 -16.05
CA CYS A 7 0.11 2.82 -15.70
C CYS A 7 -1.07 2.13 -15.01
N ASP A 8 -1.49 0.96 -15.49
CA ASP A 8 -2.57 0.17 -14.88
C ASP A 8 -2.16 -0.35 -13.51
N VAL A 9 -0.91 -0.79 -13.36
CA VAL A 9 -0.37 -1.19 -12.03
C VAL A 9 -0.42 -0.02 -11.04
N TYR A 10 -0.03 1.18 -11.46
CA TYR A 10 -0.11 2.36 -10.59
C TYR A 10 -1.55 2.68 -10.18
N ASN A 11 -2.46 2.71 -11.16
CA ASN A 11 -3.88 2.99 -10.91
C ASN A 11 -4.50 1.91 -10.01
N PHE A 12 -4.12 0.65 -10.16
CA PHE A 12 -4.48 -0.41 -9.23
C PHE A 12 -4.00 -0.12 -7.81
N GLY A 13 -2.75 0.31 -7.63
CA GLY A 13 -2.21 0.72 -6.33
C GLY A 13 -3.01 1.86 -5.68
N VAL A 14 -3.46 2.84 -6.49
CA VAL A 14 -4.35 3.91 -6.02
C VAL A 14 -5.66 3.31 -5.52
N VAL A 15 -6.35 2.52 -6.34
CA VAL A 15 -7.63 1.87 -6.02
C VAL A 15 -7.55 1.07 -4.71
N VAL A 16 -6.47 0.31 -4.51
CA VAL A 16 -6.26 -0.45 -3.27
C VAL A 16 -6.13 0.46 -2.05
N LEU A 17 -5.42 1.60 -2.16
CA LEU A 17 -5.39 2.57 -1.07
C LEU A 17 -6.75 3.18 -0.79
N GLU A 18 -7.55 3.51 -1.82
CA GLU A 18 -8.90 4.07 -1.61
C GLU A 18 -9.79 3.10 -0.84
N ILE A 19 -9.67 1.80 -1.13
CA ILE A 19 -10.37 0.72 -0.42
C ILE A 19 -9.93 0.68 1.05
N LEU A 20 -8.62 0.71 1.33
CA LEU A 20 -8.10 0.72 2.69
C LEU A 20 -8.55 1.95 3.48
N MET A 21 -8.61 3.11 2.81
CA MET A 21 -9.00 4.40 3.40
C MET A 21 -10.51 4.59 3.51
N GLY A 22 -11.30 3.82 2.74
CA GLY A 22 -12.75 3.98 2.62
C GLY A 22 -13.20 5.27 1.93
N ARG A 23 -12.28 5.97 1.26
CA ARG A 23 -12.48 7.27 0.59
C ARG A 23 -11.42 7.50 -0.49
N HIS A 24 -11.74 8.35 -1.46
CA HIS A 24 -10.83 8.65 -2.55
C HIS A 24 -9.61 9.45 -2.01
N PRO A 25 -8.35 9.02 -2.27
CA PRO A 25 -7.16 9.66 -1.75
C PRO A 25 -7.10 11.14 -2.11
N ARG A 26 -7.58 11.54 -3.30
CA ARG A 26 -7.69 12.96 -3.72
C ARG A 26 -8.38 13.87 -2.69
N ASP A 27 -9.37 13.37 -1.97
CA ASP A 27 -10.13 14.15 -0.98
C ASP A 27 -9.29 14.45 0.28
N GLN A 28 -8.20 13.70 0.51
CA GLN A 28 -7.19 13.98 1.53
C GLN A 28 -5.86 14.50 0.94
N LEU A 29 -5.56 14.16 -0.31
CA LEU A 29 -4.31 14.44 -1.03
C LEU A 29 -4.21 15.88 -1.53
N LEU A 30 -5.31 16.64 -1.62
CA LEU A 30 -5.22 18.09 -1.82
C LEU A 30 -4.41 18.78 -0.71
N ASN A 31 -4.28 18.17 0.48
CA ASN A 31 -3.39 18.62 1.56
C ASN A 31 -2.09 17.79 1.70
N LEU A 32 -1.97 16.67 0.98
CA LEU A 32 -1.03 15.58 1.32
C LEU A 32 -0.20 15.07 0.12
N SER A 33 -0.34 15.68 -1.06
CA SER A 33 0.33 15.29 -2.33
C SER A 33 1.86 15.30 -2.28
N SER A 34 2.47 15.97 -1.29
CA SER A 34 3.90 15.88 -1.00
C SER A 34 4.20 15.28 0.39
N SER A 35 3.18 14.92 1.17
CA SER A 35 3.30 14.61 2.60
C SER A 35 2.91 13.17 2.98
N LEU A 36 2.14 12.45 2.16
CA LEU A 36 1.76 11.03 2.43
C LEU A 36 2.98 10.15 2.69
N TRP A 37 4.10 10.50 2.05
CA TRP A 37 5.36 9.77 2.12
C TRP A 37 6.49 10.54 2.84
N SER A 38 6.21 11.78 3.27
CA SER A 38 7.18 12.67 3.92
C SER A 38 6.91 12.80 5.42
N GLN A 39 5.64 12.72 5.85
CA GLN A 39 5.29 12.50 7.24
C GLN A 39 5.29 10.99 7.53
N ASP A 40 5.77 10.59 8.71
CA ASP A 40 5.77 9.20 9.18
C ASP A 40 4.35 8.77 9.57
N LEU A 41 3.43 8.81 8.59
CA LEU A 41 2.05 8.38 8.78
C LEU A 41 2.02 6.90 9.08
N MET A 42 1.25 6.55 10.10
CA MET A 42 1.08 5.19 10.55
C MET A 42 -0.01 4.52 9.74
N LEU A 43 0.18 3.23 9.44
CA LEU A 43 -0.75 2.45 8.63
C LEU A 43 -2.17 2.49 9.22
N HIS A 44 -2.31 2.45 10.55
CA HIS A 44 -3.62 2.51 11.21
C HIS A 44 -4.34 3.87 11.04
N GLU A 45 -3.62 4.96 10.81
CA GLU A 45 -4.19 6.31 10.66
C GLU A 45 -4.85 6.51 9.30
N ILE A 46 -4.42 5.72 8.31
CA ILE A 46 -5.00 5.77 6.95
C ILE A 46 -6.13 4.76 6.75
N LEU A 47 -6.39 3.85 7.69
CA LEU A 47 -7.50 2.90 7.54
C LEU A 47 -8.86 3.61 7.69
N ASP A 48 -9.88 3.07 7.04
CA ASP A 48 -11.26 3.55 7.20
C ASP A 48 -11.70 3.47 8.67
N GLN A 49 -11.79 4.64 9.31
CA GLN A 49 -12.15 4.78 10.73
C GLN A 49 -13.60 4.42 11.03
N ARG A 50 -14.44 4.20 10.00
CA ARG A 50 -15.82 3.72 10.17
C ARG A 50 -15.87 2.22 10.44
N LEU A 51 -14.78 1.49 10.19
CA LEU A 51 -14.68 0.05 10.42
C LEU A 51 -14.17 -0.23 11.84
N PRO A 52 -14.57 -1.37 12.44
CA PRO A 52 -14.02 -1.79 13.72
C PRO A 52 -12.51 -2.07 13.59
N LEU A 53 -11.81 -1.97 14.72
CA LEU A 53 -10.39 -2.33 14.81
C LEU A 53 -10.19 -3.77 14.29
N PRO A 54 -9.25 -3.97 13.34
CA PRO A 54 -9.01 -5.29 12.77
C PRO A 54 -8.43 -6.23 13.82
N ASN A 55 -8.90 -7.47 13.84
CA ASN A 55 -8.24 -8.52 14.62
C ASN A 55 -6.85 -8.84 14.04
N HIS A 56 -6.06 -9.62 14.77
CA HIS A 56 -4.68 -9.94 14.39
C HIS A 56 -4.53 -10.59 13.00
N GLN A 57 -5.51 -11.38 12.56
CA GLN A 57 -5.46 -12.05 11.27
C GLN A 57 -5.72 -11.07 10.13
N VAL A 58 -6.76 -10.24 10.28
CA VAL A 58 -7.11 -9.16 9.34
C VAL A 58 -5.98 -8.12 9.27
N ALA A 59 -5.33 -7.83 10.40
CA ALA A 59 -4.19 -6.92 10.45
C ALA A 59 -3.01 -7.38 9.57
N LYS A 60 -2.73 -8.69 9.50
CA LYS A 60 -1.71 -9.22 8.59
C LYS A 60 -2.10 -9.04 7.13
N ASP A 61 -3.38 -9.21 6.82
CA ASP A 61 -3.88 -9.04 5.46
C ASP A 61 -3.83 -7.57 5.04
N ILE A 62 -4.24 -6.65 5.93
CA ILE A 62 -4.10 -5.20 5.74
C ILE A 62 -2.63 -4.83 5.50
N TYR A 63 -1.70 -5.37 6.30
CA TYR A 63 -0.27 -5.12 6.11
C TYR A 63 0.21 -5.57 4.73
N LEU A 64 -0.15 -6.78 4.30
CA LEU A 64 0.22 -7.32 2.99
C LEU A 64 -0.35 -6.45 1.85
N VAL A 65 -1.64 -6.14 1.92
CA VAL A 65 -2.35 -5.31 0.93
C VAL A 65 -1.71 -3.93 0.84
N ALA A 66 -1.43 -3.28 1.98
CA ALA A 66 -0.79 -1.97 2.01
C ALA A 66 0.64 -2.00 1.45
N THR A 67 1.41 -3.06 1.74
CA THR A 67 2.76 -3.24 1.19
C THR A 67 2.71 -3.35 -0.34
N LEU A 68 1.78 -4.15 -0.88
CA LEU A 68 1.61 -4.31 -2.32
C LEU A 68 1.13 -3.01 -2.99
N ALA A 69 0.19 -2.29 -2.37
CA ALA A 69 -0.28 -1.01 -2.87
C ALA A 69 0.88 0.00 -2.99
N ILE A 70 1.71 0.12 -1.95
CA ILE A 70 2.88 1.01 -1.95
C ILE A 70 3.89 0.61 -3.04
N ALA A 71 4.10 -0.69 -3.27
CA ALA A 71 4.95 -1.16 -4.35
C ALA A 71 4.42 -0.78 -5.74
N CYS A 72 3.11 -0.87 -5.95
CA CYS A 72 2.46 -0.47 -7.19
C CYS A 72 2.54 1.05 -7.44
N LEU A 73 2.58 1.84 -6.36
CA LEU A 73 2.63 3.31 -6.40
C LEU A 73 4.04 3.89 -6.57
N SER A 74 5.04 3.06 -6.91
CA SER A 74 6.40 3.55 -7.18
C SER A 74 6.39 4.62 -8.28
N THR A 75 7.14 5.71 -8.06
CA THR A 75 7.29 6.78 -9.04
C THR A 75 8.01 6.30 -10.30
N GLU A 76 8.95 5.37 -10.14
CA GLU A 76 9.67 4.72 -11.24
C GLU A 76 8.84 3.55 -11.81
N PRO A 77 8.39 3.58 -13.08
CA PRO A 77 7.54 2.53 -13.65
C PRO A 77 8.19 1.14 -13.63
N ASN A 78 9.49 1.05 -13.91
CA ASN A 78 10.23 -0.22 -13.90
C ASN A 78 10.39 -0.82 -12.50
N SER A 79 10.14 0.00 -11.48
CA SER A 79 10.18 -0.40 -10.08
C SER A 79 8.84 -0.97 -9.59
N ARG A 80 7.78 -0.92 -10.39
CA ARG A 80 6.49 -1.49 -10.01
C ARG A 80 6.46 -3.00 -10.28
N PRO A 81 5.76 -3.80 -9.46
CA PRO A 81 5.59 -5.22 -9.73
C PRO A 81 4.66 -5.44 -10.93
N THR A 82 4.78 -6.59 -11.60
CA THR A 82 3.78 -6.98 -12.61
C THR A 82 2.47 -7.40 -11.94
N MET A 83 1.33 -7.21 -12.61
CA MET A 83 0.03 -7.68 -12.10
C MET A 83 0.01 -9.19 -11.81
N LYS A 84 0.79 -9.99 -12.56
CA LYS A 84 0.99 -11.42 -12.28
C LYS A 84 1.64 -11.65 -10.92
N ARG A 85 2.66 -10.87 -10.55
CA ARG A 85 3.30 -10.97 -9.23
C ARG A 85 2.36 -10.49 -8.13
N VAL A 86 1.69 -9.36 -8.34
CA VAL A 86 0.69 -8.83 -7.40
C VAL A 86 -0.39 -9.88 -7.10
N SER A 87 -0.98 -10.48 -8.15
CA SER A 87 -1.98 -11.55 -8.00
C SER A 87 -1.43 -12.76 -7.25
N LYS A 88 -0.22 -13.21 -7.59
CA LYS A 88 0.44 -14.33 -6.89
C LYS A 88 0.65 -14.01 -5.41
N ASP A 89 1.12 -12.81 -5.08
CA ASP A 89 1.42 -12.42 -3.72
C ASP A 89 0.14 -12.35 -2.87
N PHE A 90 -0.97 -11.82 -3.42
CA PHE A 90 -2.30 -11.88 -2.78
C PHE A 90 -2.75 -13.31 -2.48
N LEU A 91 -2.57 -14.23 -3.43
CA LEU A 91 -3.00 -15.63 -3.28
C LEU A 91 -2.07 -16.44 -2.38
N SER A 92 -0.79 -16.07 -2.30
CA SER A 92 0.25 -16.90 -1.69
C SER A 92 0.15 -17.05 -0.17
N CYS A 93 -0.70 -16.28 0.52
CA CYS A 93 -0.84 -16.27 1.97
C CYS A 93 0.50 -16.19 2.74
N LYS A 94 1.60 -15.74 2.10
CA LYS A 94 2.89 -15.53 2.75
C LYS A 94 2.78 -14.26 3.59
N LYS A 95 2.20 -14.42 4.78
CA LYS A 95 1.96 -13.32 5.71
C LYS A 95 3.31 -12.87 6.27
N PRO A 96 3.70 -11.59 6.10
CA PRO A 96 4.89 -11.06 6.75
C PRO A 96 4.80 -11.28 8.27
N LYS A 97 5.96 -11.43 8.93
CA LYS A 97 6.02 -11.59 10.39
C LYS A 97 5.23 -10.44 11.02
N ALA A 98 4.30 -10.79 11.90
CA ALA A 98 3.34 -9.83 12.44
C ALA A 98 4.06 -8.63 13.07
N LYS A 99 3.86 -7.45 12.49
CA LYS A 99 4.08 -6.18 13.18
C LYS A 99 2.71 -5.64 13.61
N LEU A 100 2.64 -5.05 14.80
CA LEU A 100 1.44 -4.34 15.25
C LEU A 100 1.16 -3.20 14.28
N LEU A 101 -0.05 -3.11 13.74
CA LEU A 101 -0.44 -2.03 12.80
C LEU A 101 -0.16 -0.63 13.37
N HIS A 102 -0.27 -0.50 14.70
CA HIS A 102 0.01 0.73 15.45
C HIS A 102 1.49 1.16 15.44
N SER A 103 2.43 0.31 14.99
CA SER A 103 3.86 0.62 14.96
C SER A 103 4.45 0.60 13.54
N VAL A 104 3.61 0.52 12.50
CA VAL A 104 4.06 0.44 11.11
C VAL A 104 3.81 1.78 10.43
N SER A 105 4.87 2.49 10.05
CA SER A 105 4.76 3.67 9.20
C SER A 105 4.74 3.30 7.72
N LEU A 106 4.10 4.11 6.88
CA LEU A 106 4.11 3.92 5.43
C LEU A 106 5.53 4.02 4.86
N ARG A 107 6.41 4.80 5.49
CA ARG A 107 7.84 4.88 5.15
C ARG A 107 8.53 3.54 5.40
N HIS A 108 8.25 2.88 6.52
CA HIS A 108 8.78 1.53 6.81
C HIS A 108 8.35 0.53 5.74
N LEU A 109 7.08 0.53 5.34
CA LEU A 109 6.57 -0.35 4.28
C LEU A 109 7.28 -0.11 2.94
N ARG A 110 7.48 1.15 2.56
CA ARG A 110 8.21 1.52 1.34
C ARG A 110 9.64 0.99 1.35
N ASN A 111 10.36 1.14 2.46
CA ASN A 111 11.74 0.65 2.56
C ASN A 111 11.80 -0.88 2.43
N GLN A 112 10.85 -1.60 3.02
CA GLN A 112 10.77 -3.06 2.82
C GLN A 112 10.48 -3.47 1.39
N VAL A 113 9.68 -2.71 0.64
CA VAL A 113 9.46 -2.99 -0.78
C VAL A 113 10.76 -2.85 -1.59
N HIS A 114 11.66 -1.96 -1.20
CA HIS A 114 12.98 -1.87 -1.81
C HIS A 114 13.82 -3.13 -1.55
N ASP A 115 13.79 -3.69 -0.33
CA ASP A 115 14.45 -4.98 -0.01
C ASP A 115 13.91 -6.18 -0.82
N TRP A 116 12.69 -6.11 -1.39
CA TRP A 116 12.11 -7.20 -2.19
C TRP A 116 12.66 -7.30 -3.62
N LYS A 117 13.58 -6.39 -3.98
CA LYS A 117 14.19 -6.29 -5.32
C LYS A 117 15.64 -6.76 -5.40
N GLU A 118 16.28 -7.09 -4.28
CA GLU A 118 17.60 -7.75 -4.25
C GLU A 118 17.46 -9.27 -4.16
#